data_AF-A0A1F6D6Y2-F1
#
_entry.id   AF-A0A1F6D6Y2-F1
#
_cell.length_a   1.000
_cell.length_b   1.000
_cell.length_c   1.000
_cell.angle_alpha   90.00
_cell.angle_beta   90.00
_cell.angle_gamma   90.00
#
_symmetry.space_group_name_H-M   'P 1'
#
loop_
_entity.id
_entity.type
_entity.pdbx_description
1 polymer ?
#
loop_
_entity_poly.entity_id
_entity_poly.type
_entity_poly.pdbx_seq_one_letter_code
_entity_poly.pdbx_strand_id
1 'polypeptide(L)'
;MSDQTAPASQPERRASARFIHASSASGVHSRLPAQFDLYVNHTDLLYPAQGPLPPRVSLPCAVPPATQTTQELVRGFKETMRGNPVPDQVVHVTKPYMDQRSLRIVPMVLGRAKVLGLDRDRPDERSIFIRKPPKMNPDTGDPDALGGGDVIVLGFSITSVSGAPPRYVEMVAEVLRVASEHLVLRPRYTRQEEGKRVELIDFSAGGVKVADADALMAFLSEGPDVPLSPDDPLAPVRYAGLRLTFYIVRSSVYGLDMYRTDLPMKASLLGQIVRADLMASEQGLKVQTLGLKFTYDPSEFSIKTHAYEKWTRIREVYQSQHFSDVHSALSGRKKSTLPDPELFERAKKLFERSKLRRRANARWLIRTTLGLADQKRTEIESGRTPSENQE
;
A
#
# COMPACT_ATOMS: atom_id res chain seq x y z
N MET A 1 -46.54 -12.66 -45.06
CA MET A 1 -45.95 -11.31 -44.92
C MET A 1 -46.62 -10.71 -43.70
N SER A 2 -46.01 -10.60 -42.52
CA SER A 2 -44.64 -10.18 -42.22
C SER A 2 -44.22 -10.75 -40.87
N ASP A 3 -43.10 -11.48 -40.83
CA ASP A 3 -42.43 -11.89 -39.58
C ASP A 3 -41.55 -10.74 -39.09
N GLN A 4 -41.81 -10.27 -37.85
CA GLN A 4 -40.93 -9.34 -37.16
C GLN A 4 -39.89 -10.13 -36.38
N THR A 5 -38.67 -10.17 -36.91
CA THR A 5 -37.48 -10.65 -36.22
C THR A 5 -37.03 -9.63 -35.17
N ALA A 6 -37.03 -10.05 -33.90
CA ALA A 6 -36.45 -9.30 -32.80
C ALA A 6 -34.93 -9.13 -32.99
N PRO A 7 -34.33 -7.99 -32.63
CA PRO A 7 -32.89 -7.81 -32.73
C PRO A 7 -32.18 -8.62 -31.64
N ALA A 8 -31.25 -9.46 -32.08
CA ALA A 8 -30.35 -10.24 -31.23
C ALA A 8 -29.60 -9.33 -30.25
N SER A 9 -29.72 -9.62 -28.96
CA SER A 9 -28.93 -9.00 -27.89
C SER A 9 -27.44 -9.21 -28.15
N GLN A 10 -26.71 -8.11 -28.33
CA GLN A 10 -25.25 -8.15 -28.38
C GLN A 10 -24.69 -8.75 -27.07
N PRO A 11 -23.77 -9.72 -27.13
CA PRO A 11 -23.12 -10.22 -25.93
C PRO A 11 -22.20 -9.12 -25.38
N GLU A 12 -22.47 -8.62 -24.17
CA GLU A 12 -21.57 -7.75 -23.42
C GLU A 12 -20.20 -8.43 -23.29
N ARG A 13 -19.25 -8.03 -24.12
CA ARG A 13 -17.81 -8.29 -23.94
C ARG A 13 -17.30 -7.52 -22.73
N ARG A 14 -17.69 -7.92 -21.51
CA ARG A 14 -17.06 -7.51 -20.26
C ARG A 14 -16.27 -8.67 -19.67
N ALA A 15 -15.21 -9.06 -20.37
CA ALA A 15 -14.20 -9.94 -19.80
C ALA A 15 -13.41 -9.14 -18.75
N SER A 16 -13.88 -9.16 -17.49
CA SER A 16 -13.01 -8.82 -16.36
C SER A 16 -11.81 -9.75 -16.42
N ALA A 17 -10.59 -9.22 -16.48
CA ALA A 17 -9.39 -10.05 -16.48
C ALA A 17 -9.39 -10.93 -15.23
N ARG A 18 -9.48 -12.25 -15.43
CA ARG A 18 -9.34 -13.27 -14.39
C ARG A 18 -7.96 -13.90 -14.53
N PHE A 19 -7.29 -14.10 -13.41
CA PHE A 19 -5.94 -14.63 -13.41
C PHE A 19 -5.88 -15.84 -12.46
N ILE A 20 -5.57 -17.01 -13.04
CA ILE A 20 -5.52 -18.27 -12.31
C ILE A 20 -4.10 -18.46 -11.77
N HIS A 21 -3.99 -18.60 -10.44
CA HIS A 21 -2.73 -18.74 -9.73
C HIS A 21 -2.41 -20.21 -9.38
N ALA A 22 -3.41 -21.09 -9.23
CA ALA A 22 -3.22 -22.49 -8.88
C ALA A 22 -2.97 -23.39 -10.10
N SER A 23 -2.09 -24.38 -9.93
CA SER A 23 -1.86 -25.49 -10.86
C SER A 23 -3.01 -26.49 -10.77
N SER A 24 -3.97 -26.43 -11.70
CA SER A 24 -4.78 -27.61 -11.98
C SER A 24 -3.89 -28.66 -12.65
N ALA A 25 -4.12 -29.94 -12.35
CA ALA A 25 -3.35 -31.10 -12.82
C ALA A 25 -3.28 -31.28 -14.37
N SER A 26 -3.79 -30.34 -15.15
CA SER A 26 -3.73 -30.32 -16.62
C SER A 26 -3.69 -28.91 -17.22
N GLY A 27 -3.49 -27.85 -16.41
CA GLY A 27 -3.53 -26.47 -16.88
C GLY A 27 -2.14 -25.85 -17.09
N VAL A 28 -1.89 -25.34 -18.29
CA VAL A 28 -0.73 -24.49 -18.61
C VAL A 28 -0.61 -23.39 -17.56
N HIS A 29 0.55 -23.30 -16.90
CA HIS A 29 0.84 -22.23 -15.94
C HIS A 29 0.51 -20.87 -16.57
N SER A 30 -0.51 -20.19 -16.05
CA SER A 30 -0.63 -18.75 -16.27
C SER A 30 0.52 -18.11 -15.48
N ARG A 31 1.69 -18.00 -16.13
CA ARG A 31 2.89 -17.37 -15.55
C ARG A 31 2.62 -15.88 -15.51
N LEU A 32 1.90 -15.44 -14.48
CA LEU A 32 1.78 -14.03 -14.19
C LEU A 32 3.17 -13.45 -13.90
N PRO A 33 3.45 -12.23 -14.37
CA PRO A 33 4.70 -11.54 -14.08
C PRO A 33 4.93 -11.27 -12.59
N ALA A 34 3.88 -11.34 -11.75
CA ALA A 34 3.99 -11.24 -10.30
C ALA A 34 3.13 -12.32 -9.62
N GLN A 35 3.71 -12.98 -8.62
CA GLN A 35 2.99 -13.88 -7.72
C GLN A 35 2.70 -13.14 -6.41
N PHE A 36 1.68 -13.59 -5.66
CA PHE A 36 1.41 -13.04 -4.33
C PHE A 36 1.29 -14.14 -3.30
N ASP A 37 1.80 -13.86 -2.11
CA ASP A 37 1.33 -14.54 -0.91
C ASP A 37 0.16 -13.74 -0.33
N LEU A 38 -0.95 -14.43 -0.06
CA LEU A 38 -2.13 -13.84 0.55
C LEU A 38 -2.23 -14.26 2.00
N TYR A 39 -2.38 -13.26 2.88
CA TYR A 39 -2.65 -13.43 4.29
C TYR A 39 -4.03 -12.87 4.61
N VAL A 40 -4.82 -13.62 5.38
CA VAL A 40 -6.16 -13.23 5.82
C VAL A 40 -6.14 -13.04 7.33
N ASN A 41 -6.60 -11.89 7.79
CA ASN A 41 -6.78 -11.58 9.20
C ASN A 41 -8.25 -11.31 9.50
N HIS A 42 -8.71 -11.73 10.68
CA HIS A 42 -9.97 -11.29 11.24
C HIS A 42 -9.91 -9.79 11.60
N THR A 43 -11.04 -9.09 11.50
CA THR A 43 -11.15 -7.68 11.92
C THR A 43 -12.42 -7.46 12.71
N ASP A 44 -12.47 -6.36 13.46
CA ASP A 44 -13.68 -5.97 14.22
C ASP A 44 -14.80 -5.39 13.33
N LEU A 45 -14.61 -5.34 12.01
CA LEU A 45 -15.65 -4.90 11.09
C LEU A 45 -16.70 -6.01 10.96
N LEU A 46 -17.97 -5.66 11.18
CA LEU A 46 -19.10 -6.52 10.89
C LEU A 46 -19.93 -5.92 9.73
N TYR A 47 -20.21 -6.75 8.73
CA TYR A 47 -21.07 -6.36 7.62
C TYR A 47 -22.54 -6.51 8.01
N PRO A 48 -23.39 -5.51 7.70
CA PRO A 48 -24.81 -5.60 7.98
C PRO A 48 -25.46 -6.69 7.12
N ALA A 49 -26.36 -7.48 7.73
CA ALA A 49 -27.13 -8.49 7.01
C ALA A 49 -28.09 -7.86 5.98
N GLN A 50 -28.56 -6.63 6.24
CA GLN A 50 -29.46 -5.88 5.37
C GLN A 50 -29.05 -4.40 5.33
N GLY A 51 -29.30 -3.74 4.19
CA GLY A 51 -29.02 -2.32 4.00
C GLY A 51 -27.65 -2.01 3.37
N PRO A 52 -27.35 -0.73 3.13
CA PRO A 52 -26.14 -0.33 2.44
C PRO A 52 -24.90 -0.42 3.34
N LEU A 53 -23.78 -0.87 2.77
CA LEU A 53 -22.48 -0.81 3.45
C LEU A 53 -22.04 0.63 3.69
N PRO A 54 -21.47 0.95 4.87
CA PRO A 54 -21.01 2.30 5.16
C PRO A 54 -19.96 2.75 4.13
N PRO A 55 -19.91 4.05 3.79
CA PRO A 55 -18.97 4.54 2.78
C PRO A 55 -17.53 4.58 3.30
N ARG A 56 -17.33 4.63 4.63
CA ARG A 56 -16.02 4.66 5.28
C ARG A 56 -16.09 3.87 6.58
N VAL A 57 -14.99 3.21 6.91
CA VAL A 57 -14.81 2.49 8.17
C VAL A 57 -13.44 2.82 8.75
N SER A 58 -13.34 2.79 10.07
CA SER A 58 -12.07 2.96 10.78
C SER A 58 -11.81 1.70 11.59
N LEU A 59 -10.62 1.14 11.45
CA LEU A 59 -10.19 -0.04 12.19
C LEU A 59 -8.99 0.33 13.05
N PRO A 60 -9.06 0.12 14.38
CA PRO A 60 -7.92 0.35 15.25
C PRO A 60 -6.78 -0.56 14.79
N CYS A 61 -5.59 0.02 14.66
CA CYS A 61 -4.38 -0.74 14.41
C CYS A 61 -3.75 -1.14 15.74
N ALA A 62 -3.17 -2.34 15.78
CA ALA A 62 -2.43 -2.82 16.94
C ALA A 62 -1.35 -1.81 17.35
N VAL A 63 -1.28 -1.53 18.64
CA VAL A 63 -0.26 -0.66 19.24
C VAL A 63 1.09 -1.37 19.13
N PRO A 64 2.17 -0.69 18.74
CA PRO A 64 3.46 -1.32 18.59
C PRO A 64 3.95 -1.96 19.91
N PRO A 65 4.54 -3.17 19.85
CA PRO A 65 5.04 -3.84 21.05
C PRO A 65 6.22 -3.04 21.63
N ALA A 66 6.14 -2.71 22.93
CA ALA A 66 7.09 -1.82 23.61
C ALA A 66 8.32 -2.53 24.20
N THR A 67 8.55 -3.82 23.90
CA THR A 67 9.35 -4.68 24.77
C THR A 67 10.79 -4.95 24.32
N GLN A 68 11.16 -4.67 23.06
CA GLN A 68 12.49 -5.03 22.54
C GLN A 68 13.46 -3.85 22.55
N THR A 69 14.70 -4.09 22.97
CA THR A 69 15.76 -3.08 22.91
C THR A 69 16.23 -2.87 21.47
N THR A 70 16.74 -1.67 21.15
CA THR A 70 17.27 -1.38 19.80
C THR A 70 18.38 -2.34 19.37
N GLN A 71 19.21 -2.79 20.32
CA GLN A 71 20.31 -3.73 20.04
C GLN A 71 19.79 -5.12 19.66
N GLU A 72 18.76 -5.61 20.35
CA GLU A 72 18.10 -6.88 20.00
C GLU A 72 17.43 -6.79 18.62
N LEU A 73 16.79 -5.67 18.31
CA LEU A 73 16.19 -5.43 16.99
C LEU A 73 17.22 -5.46 15.87
N VAL A 74 18.37 -4.80 16.06
CA VAL A 74 19.47 -4.80 15.09
C VAL A 74 20.03 -6.21 14.91
N ARG A 75 20.31 -6.91 16.01
CA ARG A 75 20.83 -8.28 15.98
C ARG A 75 19.88 -9.23 15.25
N GLY A 76 18.61 -9.28 15.67
CA GLY A 76 17.61 -10.14 15.05
C GLY A 76 17.38 -9.82 13.57
N PHE A 77 17.43 -8.54 13.19
CA PHE A 77 17.38 -8.14 11.79
C PHE A 77 18.60 -8.64 10.99
N LYS A 78 19.82 -8.45 11.50
CA LYS A 78 21.04 -8.90 10.80
C LYS A 78 21.07 -10.42 10.66
N GLU A 79 20.72 -11.16 11.71
CA GLU A 79 20.60 -12.61 11.68
C GLU A 79 19.59 -13.07 10.61
N THR A 80 18.42 -12.43 10.59
CA THR A 80 17.38 -12.69 9.58
C THR A 80 17.91 -12.45 8.16
N MET A 81 18.54 -11.29 7.92
CA MET A 81 19.04 -10.95 6.59
C MET A 81 20.21 -11.83 6.16
N ARG A 82 21.07 -12.29 7.08
CA ARG A 82 22.13 -13.27 6.76
C ARG A 82 21.57 -14.63 6.39
N GLY A 83 20.46 -15.03 7.01
CA GLY A 83 19.77 -16.28 6.70
C GLY A 83 19.14 -16.29 5.31
N ASN A 84 18.85 -15.11 4.73
CA ASN A 84 18.31 -15.00 3.39
C ASN A 84 19.39 -15.15 2.31
N PRO A 85 19.07 -15.73 1.13
CA PRO A 85 19.93 -15.69 -0.04
C PRO A 85 20.34 -14.25 -0.38
N VAL A 86 21.60 -14.06 -0.80
CA VAL A 86 22.17 -12.75 -1.20
C VAL A 86 21.24 -11.87 -2.05
N PRO A 87 20.55 -12.37 -3.10
CA PRO A 87 19.64 -11.53 -3.89
C PRO A 87 18.41 -11.00 -3.11
N ASP A 88 18.08 -11.63 -1.99
CA ASP A 88 16.90 -11.31 -1.16
C ASP A 88 17.28 -10.59 0.15
N GLN A 89 18.56 -10.21 0.32
CA GLN A 89 19.06 -9.36 1.41
C GLN A 89 18.74 -7.87 1.18
N VAL A 90 17.46 -7.59 0.92
CA VAL A 90 16.95 -6.26 0.56
C VAL A 90 15.72 -5.92 1.38
N VAL A 91 15.53 -4.62 1.63
CA VAL A 91 14.34 -4.08 2.29
C VAL A 91 13.55 -3.20 1.34
N HIS A 92 12.23 -3.22 1.47
CA HIS A 92 11.34 -2.26 0.81
C HIS A 92 11.13 -1.06 1.73
N VAL A 93 11.45 0.14 1.24
CA VAL A 93 11.39 1.36 2.03
C VAL A 93 10.13 2.13 1.70
N THR A 94 9.35 2.40 2.75
CA THR A 94 8.11 3.20 2.66
C THR A 94 8.16 4.33 3.68
N LYS A 95 7.76 5.53 3.27
CA LYS A 95 7.70 6.73 4.10
C LYS A 95 6.24 7.18 4.28
N PRO A 96 5.75 7.44 5.50
CA PRO A 96 4.49 8.15 5.68
C PRO A 96 4.61 9.58 5.12
N TYR A 97 3.74 9.95 4.19
CA TYR A 97 3.76 11.25 3.54
C TYR A 97 2.40 11.93 3.65
N MET A 98 2.38 13.20 4.04
CA MET A 98 1.16 14.02 3.99
C MET A 98 0.92 14.50 2.56
N ASP A 99 -0.06 13.91 1.89
CA ASP A 99 -0.47 14.40 0.58
C ASP A 99 -1.15 15.77 0.71
N GLN A 100 -0.49 16.80 0.16
CA GLN A 100 -0.94 18.18 0.23
C GLN A 100 -2.32 18.40 -0.44
N ARG A 101 -2.71 17.55 -1.39
CA ARG A 101 -3.99 17.69 -2.10
C ARG A 101 -5.15 17.14 -1.28
N SER A 102 -5.01 15.93 -0.74
CA SER A 102 -6.06 15.29 0.04
C SER A 102 -6.01 15.62 1.53
N LEU A 103 -4.90 16.21 2.00
CA LEU A 103 -4.59 16.43 3.42
C LEU A 103 -4.64 15.13 4.24
N ARG A 104 -4.25 14.02 3.61
CA ARG A 104 -4.21 12.70 4.22
C ARG A 104 -2.79 12.16 4.20
N ILE A 105 -2.47 11.39 5.23
CA ILE A 105 -1.22 10.66 5.27
C ILE A 105 -1.38 9.38 4.45
N VAL A 106 -0.47 9.18 3.51
CA VAL A 106 -0.40 8.02 2.61
C VAL A 106 1.01 7.42 2.66
N PRO A 107 1.16 6.10 2.50
CA PRO A 107 2.47 5.49 2.42
C PRO A 107 3.07 5.74 1.03
N MET A 108 4.23 6.41 1.00
CA MET A 108 5.03 6.64 -0.19
C MET A 108 6.12 5.57 -0.31
N VAL A 109 6.08 4.79 -1.39
CA VAL A 109 7.08 3.74 -1.66
C VAL A 109 8.32 4.37 -2.30
N LEU A 110 9.44 4.33 -1.57
CA LEU A 110 10.75 4.82 -2.04
C LEU A 110 11.55 3.73 -2.80
N GLY A 111 11.10 2.49 -2.71
CA GLY A 111 11.62 1.36 -3.48
C GLY A 111 12.48 0.40 -2.65
N ARG A 112 13.20 -0.48 -3.35
CA ARG A 112 14.03 -1.53 -2.74
C ARG A 112 15.44 -1.00 -2.45
N ALA A 113 15.95 -1.31 -1.27
CA ALA A 113 17.28 -0.93 -0.83
C ALA A 113 18.06 -2.15 -0.33
N LYS A 114 19.34 -2.24 -0.73
CA LYS A 114 20.25 -3.30 -0.25
C LYS A 114 20.69 -3.02 1.18
N VAL A 115 20.70 -4.05 2.02
CA VAL A 115 21.25 -3.97 3.37
C VAL A 115 22.78 -4.03 3.32
N LEU A 116 23.42 -3.20 4.14
CA LEU A 116 24.88 -3.06 4.20
C LEU A 116 25.40 -3.56 5.55
N GLY A 117 26.69 -3.96 5.57
CA GLY A 117 27.38 -4.31 6.82
C GLY A 117 26.86 -5.59 7.47
N LEU A 118 26.30 -6.51 6.70
CA LEU A 118 25.89 -7.84 7.19
C LEU A 118 27.10 -8.68 7.59
N ASP A 119 28.25 -8.52 6.93
CA ASP A 119 29.47 -9.30 7.24
C ASP A 119 30.15 -8.91 8.57
N ARG A 120 29.72 -7.79 9.17
CA ARG A 120 30.29 -7.28 10.41
C ARG A 120 29.29 -7.45 11.54
N ASP A 121 29.64 -8.30 12.50
CA ASP A 121 29.00 -8.30 13.81
C ASP A 121 29.76 -7.38 14.76
N ARG A 122 29.05 -6.38 15.26
CA ARG A 122 29.51 -5.54 16.35
C ARG A 122 28.51 -5.71 17.48
N PRO A 123 28.93 -6.21 18.66
CA PRO A 123 28.00 -6.55 19.72
C PRO A 123 27.16 -5.34 20.16
N ASP A 124 27.73 -4.13 20.14
CA ASP A 124 27.07 -2.89 20.61
C ASP A 124 26.39 -2.07 19.51
N GLU A 125 26.14 -2.66 18.33
CA GLU A 125 25.55 -1.93 17.21
C GLU A 125 24.06 -1.65 17.42
N ARG A 126 23.71 -0.36 17.38
CA ARG A 126 22.33 0.12 17.55
C ARG A 126 21.76 0.75 16.28
N SER A 127 22.39 0.49 15.15
CA SER A 127 22.02 1.10 13.88
C SER A 127 22.05 0.10 12.73
N ILE A 128 21.20 0.33 11.75
CA ILE A 128 21.15 -0.43 10.50
C ILE A 128 21.62 0.48 9.38
N PHE A 129 22.34 -0.10 8.42
CA PHE A 129 22.82 0.58 7.24
C PHE A 129 22.15 0.01 6.00
N ILE A 130 21.51 0.86 5.21
CA ILE A 130 20.92 0.47 3.92
C ILE A 130 21.39 1.43 2.82
N ARG A 131 21.50 0.96 1.59
CA ARG A 131 21.69 1.85 0.43
C ARG A 131 20.53 2.83 0.33
N LYS A 132 20.79 4.01 -0.26
CA LYS A 132 19.71 4.94 -0.58
C LYS A 132 18.68 4.27 -1.50
N PRO A 133 17.38 4.36 -1.19
CA PRO A 133 16.33 3.88 -2.08
C PRO A 133 16.39 4.59 -3.44
N PRO A 134 16.03 3.92 -4.54
CA PRO A 134 16.19 4.47 -5.90
C PRO A 134 15.34 5.70 -6.18
N LYS A 135 14.19 5.85 -5.49
CA LYS A 135 13.33 7.03 -5.63
C LYS A 135 13.61 8.10 -4.59
N MET A 136 14.62 7.92 -3.73
CA MET A 136 14.94 8.93 -2.75
C MET A 136 15.62 10.11 -3.46
N ASN A 137 15.01 11.29 -3.36
CA ASN A 137 15.58 12.51 -3.91
C ASN A 137 16.60 13.11 -2.92
N PRO A 138 17.76 13.60 -3.39
CA PRO A 138 18.71 14.33 -2.53
C PRO A 138 18.16 15.68 -2.02
N ASP A 139 17.20 16.29 -2.72
CA ASP A 139 16.72 17.64 -2.41
C ASP A 139 15.68 17.62 -1.29
N THR A 140 16.04 18.15 -0.12
CA THR A 140 15.21 18.14 1.12
C THR A 140 13.84 18.82 1.01
N GLY A 141 13.57 19.57 -0.06
CA GLY A 141 12.26 20.17 -0.33
C GLY A 141 11.27 19.22 -1.03
N ASP A 142 11.75 18.09 -1.55
CA ASP A 142 10.92 17.14 -2.27
C ASP A 142 10.28 16.09 -1.35
N PRO A 143 9.07 15.62 -1.68
CA PRO A 143 8.30 14.74 -0.79
C PRO A 143 8.94 13.35 -0.61
N ASP A 144 9.74 12.92 -1.59
CA ASP A 144 10.49 11.67 -1.65
C ASP A 144 11.92 11.78 -1.06
N ALA A 145 12.32 12.96 -0.59
CA ALA A 145 13.55 13.11 0.18
C ALA A 145 13.41 12.53 1.59
N LEU A 146 14.53 12.10 2.17
CA LEU A 146 14.62 11.70 3.57
C LEU A 146 15.59 12.59 4.32
N GLY A 147 15.20 13.05 5.50
CA GLY A 147 16.01 13.81 6.44
C GLY A 147 16.32 13.03 7.73
N GLY A 148 17.21 13.57 8.56
CA GLY A 148 17.38 13.08 9.93
C GLY A 148 16.11 13.30 10.75
N GLY A 149 15.68 12.29 11.50
CA GLY A 149 14.44 12.28 12.29
C GLY A 149 13.22 11.72 11.55
N ASP A 150 13.30 11.54 10.22
CA ASP A 150 12.21 10.92 9.45
C ASP A 150 11.98 9.47 9.89
N VAL A 151 10.72 9.06 9.97
CA VAL A 151 10.35 7.69 10.31
C VAL A 151 9.93 6.95 9.04
N ILE A 152 10.51 5.77 8.84
CA ILE A 152 10.27 4.91 7.68
C ILE A 152 9.86 3.51 8.13
N VAL A 153 9.16 2.82 7.24
CA VAL A 153 8.81 1.40 7.37
C VAL A 153 9.67 0.61 6.40
N LEU A 154 10.44 -0.32 6.95
CA LEU A 154 11.25 -1.29 6.21
C LEU A 154 10.51 -2.62 6.17
N GLY A 155 10.06 -3.03 4.99
CA GLY A 155 9.47 -4.33 4.79
C GLY A 155 10.48 -5.34 4.25
N PHE A 156 10.52 -6.56 4.79
CA PHE A 156 11.37 -7.64 4.31
C PHE A 156 10.76 -9.02 4.60
N SER A 157 11.20 -10.04 3.86
CA SER A 157 10.79 -11.42 4.06
C SER A 157 11.89 -12.22 4.76
N ILE A 158 11.50 -13.20 5.56
CA ILE A 158 12.35 -14.25 6.13
C ILE A 158 12.14 -15.48 5.26
N THR A 159 13.12 -15.81 4.43
CA THR A 159 13.10 -17.01 3.59
C THR A 159 13.78 -18.14 4.35
N SER A 160 13.08 -19.25 4.58
CA SER A 160 13.69 -20.43 5.20
C SER A 160 14.41 -21.27 4.15
N VAL A 161 15.62 -21.74 4.48
CA VAL A 161 16.34 -22.74 3.68
C VAL A 161 15.62 -24.10 3.72
N SER A 162 14.74 -24.32 4.70
CA SER A 162 14.01 -25.58 4.93
C SER A 162 12.79 -25.79 4.02
N GLY A 163 12.59 -24.95 2.99
CA GLY A 163 11.41 -25.02 2.11
C GLY A 163 10.09 -24.53 2.73
N ALA A 164 10.13 -23.99 3.95
CA ALA A 164 8.97 -23.35 4.56
C ALA A 164 8.60 -22.05 3.82
N PRO A 165 7.31 -21.68 3.75
CA PRO A 165 6.88 -20.45 3.10
C PRO A 165 7.54 -19.22 3.76
N PRO A 166 7.78 -18.14 2.98
CA PRO A 166 8.40 -16.94 3.52
C PRO A 166 7.50 -16.31 4.58
N ARG A 167 8.12 -15.78 5.63
CA ARG A 167 7.43 -14.95 6.64
C ARG A 167 7.70 -13.50 6.36
N TYR A 168 6.72 -12.63 6.55
CA TYR A 168 6.87 -11.21 6.24
C TYR A 168 6.96 -10.37 7.52
N VAL A 169 7.90 -9.44 7.52
CA VAL A 169 8.18 -8.58 8.67
C VAL A 169 8.26 -7.13 8.21
N GLU A 170 7.74 -6.24 9.03
CA GLU A 170 7.97 -4.81 8.91
C GLU A 170 8.71 -4.29 10.13
N MET A 171 9.75 -3.52 9.90
CA MET A 171 10.48 -2.79 10.92
C MET A 171 10.20 -1.30 10.77
N VAL A 172 9.80 -0.64 11.86
CA VAL A 172 9.74 0.81 11.91
C VAL A 172 11.06 1.34 12.40
N ALA A 173 11.64 2.27 11.65
CA ALA A 173 12.96 2.83 11.94
C ALA A 173 12.98 4.35 11.73
N GLU A 174 13.81 5.02 12.52
CA GLU A 174 14.10 6.44 12.37
C GLU A 174 15.39 6.63 11.58
N VAL A 175 15.41 7.57 10.65
CA VAL A 175 16.61 7.98 9.93
C VAL A 175 17.47 8.83 10.86
N LEU A 176 18.62 8.31 11.27
CA LEU A 176 19.57 9.10 12.07
C LEU A 176 20.39 10.05 11.21
N ARG A 177 20.83 9.57 10.05
CA ARG A 177 21.71 10.28 9.14
C ARG A 177 21.53 9.79 7.72
N VAL A 178 21.55 10.74 6.79
CA VAL A 178 21.72 10.49 5.36
C VAL A 178 23.19 10.73 5.00
N ALA A 179 23.92 9.66 4.66
CA ALA A 179 25.28 9.77 4.13
C ALA A 179 25.22 9.91 2.59
N SER A 180 26.37 10.05 1.92
CA SER A 180 26.42 10.18 0.45
C SER A 180 25.77 9.01 -0.27
N GLU A 181 25.98 7.79 0.22
CA GLU A 181 25.61 6.53 -0.46
C GLU A 181 24.60 5.65 0.29
N HIS A 182 24.35 5.95 1.56
CA HIS A 182 23.58 5.08 2.44
C HIS A 182 22.82 5.88 3.50
N LEU A 183 21.84 5.22 4.10
CA LEU A 183 21.10 5.70 5.26
C LEU A 183 21.59 4.97 6.51
N VAL A 184 21.66 5.71 7.62
CA VAL A 184 21.89 5.16 8.96
C VAL A 184 20.58 5.24 9.72
N LEU A 185 20.09 4.10 10.18
CA LEU A 185 18.75 3.96 10.74
C LEU A 185 18.81 3.45 12.18
N ARG A 186 17.91 3.94 13.04
CA ARG A 186 17.67 3.42 14.39
C ARG A 186 16.34 2.65 14.40
N PRO A 187 16.35 1.32 14.58
CA PRO A 187 15.13 0.54 14.76
C PRO A 187 14.35 0.98 16.00
N ARG A 188 13.03 1.04 15.87
CA ARG A 188 12.12 1.31 16.99
C ARG A 188 11.39 0.05 17.44
N TYR A 189 10.81 -0.70 16.49
CA TYR A 189 10.13 -1.97 16.73
C TYR A 189 9.96 -2.74 15.42
N THR A 190 9.63 -4.02 15.53
CA THR A 190 9.24 -4.90 14.42
C THR A 190 7.83 -5.41 14.62
N ARG A 191 7.19 -5.82 13.53
CA ARG A 191 5.94 -6.58 13.53
C ARG A 191 5.99 -7.64 12.46
N GLN A 192 5.55 -8.84 12.80
CA GLN A 192 5.41 -9.93 11.85
C GLN A 192 3.97 -9.94 11.31
N GLU A 193 3.77 -10.43 10.09
CA GLU A 193 2.42 -10.76 9.62
C GLU A 193 1.85 -11.92 10.45
N GLU A 194 0.69 -11.69 11.06
CA GLU A 194 0.01 -12.61 11.99
C GLU A 194 -1.16 -13.34 11.33
N GLY A 195 -1.55 -12.95 10.12
CA GLY A 195 -2.67 -13.56 9.41
C GLY A 195 -2.43 -15.02 9.02
N LYS A 196 -3.52 -15.70 8.69
CA LYS A 196 -3.46 -17.02 8.07
C LYS A 196 -3.04 -16.87 6.61
N ARG A 197 -1.89 -17.46 6.25
CA ARG A 197 -1.50 -17.61 4.84
C ARG A 197 -2.48 -18.56 4.16
N VAL A 198 -2.98 -18.16 2.99
CA VAL A 198 -3.90 -18.96 2.17
C VAL A 198 -3.40 -19.03 0.74
N GLU A 199 -3.70 -20.14 0.07
CA GLU A 199 -3.34 -20.31 -1.33
C GLU A 199 -4.37 -19.62 -2.23
N LEU A 200 -3.89 -18.79 -3.15
CA LEU A 200 -4.72 -18.06 -4.11
C LEU A 200 -4.99 -18.95 -5.33
N ILE A 201 -6.27 -19.23 -5.60
CA ILE A 201 -6.71 -19.98 -6.80
C ILE A 201 -6.93 -19.03 -7.97
N ASP A 202 -7.73 -17.99 -7.75
CA ASP A 202 -8.12 -17.02 -8.77
C ASP A 202 -8.11 -15.61 -8.17
N PHE A 203 -7.68 -14.64 -8.97
CA PHE A 203 -7.73 -13.23 -8.64
C PHE A 203 -8.47 -12.48 -9.73
N SER A 204 -9.38 -11.62 -9.30
CA SER A 204 -10.13 -10.74 -10.17
C SER A 204 -10.20 -9.34 -9.59
N ALA A 205 -10.79 -8.46 -10.37
CA ALA A 205 -10.91 -7.08 -9.98
C ALA A 205 -11.88 -6.84 -8.81
N GLY A 206 -12.84 -7.75 -8.60
CA GLY A 206 -13.82 -7.65 -7.53
C GLY A 206 -13.53 -8.55 -6.32
N GLY A 207 -12.50 -9.39 -6.36
CA GLY A 207 -12.27 -10.38 -5.32
C GLY A 207 -11.34 -11.52 -5.71
N VAL A 208 -11.17 -12.44 -4.78
CA VAL A 208 -10.28 -13.60 -4.88
C VAL A 208 -11.00 -14.90 -4.57
N LYS A 209 -10.50 -16.00 -5.12
CA LYS A 209 -10.84 -17.35 -4.73
C LYS A 209 -9.64 -17.99 -4.06
N VAL A 210 -9.83 -18.60 -2.90
CA VAL A 210 -8.76 -19.22 -2.11
C VAL A 210 -9.00 -20.71 -1.92
N ALA A 211 -7.90 -21.47 -1.87
CA ALA A 211 -7.88 -22.88 -1.51
C ALA A 211 -7.75 -23.05 0.01
N ASP A 212 -7.77 -24.30 0.46
CA ASP A 212 -7.59 -24.69 1.88
C ASP A 212 -8.53 -23.94 2.82
N ALA A 213 -9.81 -23.94 2.45
CA ALA A 213 -10.84 -23.18 3.16
C ALA A 213 -11.05 -23.69 4.59
N ASP A 214 -10.84 -24.97 4.89
CA ASP A 214 -11.03 -25.51 6.24
C ASP A 214 -10.06 -24.87 7.24
N ALA A 215 -8.78 -24.79 6.89
CA ALA A 215 -7.78 -24.21 7.77
C ALA A 215 -8.00 -22.71 7.97
N LEU A 216 -8.53 -22.02 6.96
CA LEU A 216 -8.96 -20.63 7.09
C LEU A 216 -10.21 -20.51 7.97
N MET A 217 -11.22 -21.37 7.78
CA MET A 217 -12.44 -21.36 8.56
C MET A 217 -12.16 -21.63 10.04
N ALA A 218 -11.29 -22.60 10.35
CA ALA A 218 -10.84 -22.86 11.71
C ALA A 218 -10.20 -21.60 12.33
N PHE A 219 -9.22 -21.00 11.64
CA PHE A 219 -8.56 -19.77 12.08
C PHE A 219 -9.54 -18.60 12.30
N LEU A 220 -10.51 -18.42 11.39
CA LEU A 220 -11.50 -17.35 11.50
C LEU A 220 -12.57 -17.63 12.57
N SER A 221 -12.70 -18.88 13.01
CA SER A 221 -13.65 -19.31 14.02
C SER A 221 -13.01 -19.49 15.41
N GLU A 222 -11.71 -19.16 15.57
CA GLU A 222 -11.02 -19.06 16.86
C GLU A 222 -11.56 -17.85 17.66
N GLY A 223 -12.81 -17.98 18.12
CA GLY A 223 -13.58 -17.05 18.95
C GLY A 223 -14.57 -17.86 19.80
N PRO A 224 -15.34 -17.23 20.73
CA PRO A 224 -16.09 -17.97 21.75
C PRO A 224 -17.08 -18.96 21.11
N ASP A 225 -16.81 -20.26 21.32
CA ASP A 225 -17.60 -21.47 21.04
C ASP A 225 -18.88 -21.28 20.22
N VAL A 226 -18.75 -20.87 18.95
CA VAL A 226 -19.84 -20.99 17.98
C VAL A 226 -19.66 -22.34 17.28
N PRO A 227 -20.42 -23.39 17.68
CA PRO A 227 -20.34 -24.66 16.97
C PRO A 227 -20.68 -24.43 15.50
N LEU A 228 -19.82 -24.92 14.61
CA LEU A 228 -20.07 -24.92 13.17
C LEU A 228 -21.38 -25.68 12.93
N SER A 229 -22.39 -24.97 12.43
CA SER A 229 -23.63 -25.63 12.04
C SER A 229 -23.34 -26.55 10.84
N PRO A 230 -23.67 -27.85 10.91
CA PRO A 230 -23.43 -28.79 9.81
C PRO A 230 -24.20 -28.41 8.54
N ASP A 231 -25.30 -27.68 8.69
CA ASP A 231 -26.15 -27.21 7.58
C ASP A 231 -25.69 -25.87 6.99
N ASP A 232 -24.93 -25.07 7.75
CA ASP A 232 -24.43 -23.76 7.32
C ASP A 232 -23.02 -23.49 7.88
N PRO A 233 -21.99 -24.08 7.25
CA PRO A 233 -20.61 -23.97 7.74
C PRO A 233 -20.07 -22.54 7.67
N LEU A 234 -20.72 -21.63 6.95
CA LEU A 234 -20.30 -20.23 6.85
C LEU A 234 -20.91 -19.33 7.92
N ALA A 235 -21.90 -19.81 8.68
CA ALA A 235 -22.62 -19.00 9.66
C ALA A 235 -21.69 -18.17 10.59
N PRO A 236 -20.57 -18.70 11.13
CA PRO A 236 -19.72 -17.94 12.05
C PRO A 236 -19.01 -16.74 11.41
N VAL A 237 -18.74 -16.79 10.11
CA VAL A 237 -17.89 -15.82 9.40
C VAL A 237 -18.62 -15.04 8.31
N ARG A 238 -19.91 -15.32 8.09
CA ARG A 238 -20.73 -14.76 7.01
C ARG A 238 -20.70 -13.24 6.94
N TYR A 239 -20.65 -12.60 8.10
CA TYR A 239 -20.67 -11.15 8.24
C TYR A 239 -19.32 -10.58 8.69
N ALA A 240 -18.29 -11.42 8.81
CA ALA A 240 -16.99 -10.98 9.28
C ALA A 240 -16.26 -10.13 8.22
N GLY A 241 -15.75 -9.00 8.68
CA GLY A 241 -14.74 -8.20 8.02
C GLY A 241 -13.41 -8.91 7.99
N LEU A 242 -12.89 -9.16 6.80
CA LEU A 242 -11.59 -9.79 6.63
C LEU A 242 -10.61 -8.78 6.06
N ARG A 243 -9.43 -8.69 6.65
CA ARG A 243 -8.30 -7.95 6.07
C ARG A 243 -7.48 -8.91 5.23
N LEU A 244 -7.36 -8.57 3.95
CA LEU A 244 -6.62 -9.31 2.95
C LEU A 244 -5.30 -8.57 2.70
N THR A 245 -4.17 -9.15 3.11
CA THR A 245 -2.84 -8.60 2.87
C THR A 245 -2.14 -9.42 1.79
N PHE A 246 -1.84 -8.76 0.68
CA PHE A 246 -1.11 -9.31 -0.46
C PHE A 246 0.35 -8.90 -0.36
N TYR A 247 1.26 -9.87 -0.29
CA TYR A 247 2.69 -9.66 -0.39
C TYR A 247 3.16 -9.99 -1.80
N ILE A 248 3.88 -9.08 -2.44
CA ILE A 248 4.31 -9.24 -3.83
C ILE A 248 5.56 -10.11 -3.88
N VAL A 249 5.42 -11.31 -4.42
CA VAL A 249 6.48 -12.32 -4.56
C VAL A 249 7.07 -12.27 -5.97
N ARG A 250 8.39 -12.41 -6.04
CA ARG A 250 9.11 -12.51 -7.31
C ARG A 250 8.77 -13.84 -7.98
N SER A 251 8.17 -13.81 -9.17
CA SER A 251 8.24 -14.99 -10.05
C SER A 251 9.66 -15.06 -10.65
N SER A 252 10.28 -16.23 -10.62
CA SER A 252 11.71 -16.41 -10.84
C SER A 252 12.21 -16.16 -12.29
N VAL A 253 13.54 -15.99 -12.36
CA VAL A 253 14.49 -15.96 -13.49
C VAL A 253 14.60 -14.68 -14.31
N TYR A 254 13.52 -13.97 -14.65
CA TYR A 254 13.63 -12.69 -15.39
C TYR A 254 12.59 -11.66 -14.94
N GLY A 255 13.01 -10.65 -14.17
CA GLY A 255 12.62 -9.30 -14.58
C GLY A 255 11.57 -8.50 -13.81
N LEU A 256 11.05 -8.86 -12.63
CA LEU A 256 10.24 -7.87 -11.90
C LEU A 256 11.05 -6.60 -11.55
N ASP A 257 12.34 -6.76 -11.25
CA ASP A 257 13.27 -5.64 -11.01
C ASP A 257 13.53 -4.78 -12.24
N MET A 258 13.42 -5.36 -13.45
CA MET A 258 13.57 -4.60 -14.70
C MET A 258 12.30 -3.85 -15.08
N TYR A 259 11.13 -4.30 -14.61
CA TYR A 259 9.86 -3.74 -15.04
C TYR A 259 9.21 -2.82 -14.00
N ARG A 260 9.39 -3.03 -12.68
CA ARG A 260 8.64 -2.32 -11.63
C ARG A 260 9.35 -2.22 -10.27
N THR A 261 10.30 -1.29 -10.11
CA THR A 261 10.92 -0.95 -8.82
C THR A 261 10.00 -0.15 -7.88
N ASP A 262 8.82 0.22 -8.37
CA ASP A 262 7.86 1.12 -7.74
C ASP A 262 6.75 0.42 -6.95
N LEU A 263 6.67 -0.91 -7.00
CA LEU A 263 5.63 -1.63 -6.31
C LEU A 263 5.88 -1.67 -4.79
N PRO A 264 4.83 -1.48 -3.98
CA PRO A 264 4.92 -1.70 -2.55
C PRO A 264 5.22 -3.19 -2.29
N MET A 265 5.89 -3.49 -1.17
CA MET A 265 6.04 -4.88 -0.73
C MET A 265 4.70 -5.54 -0.45
N LYS A 266 3.77 -4.77 0.10
CA LYS A 266 2.45 -5.25 0.51
C LYS A 266 1.34 -4.30 0.08
N ALA A 267 0.19 -4.87 -0.26
CA ALA A 267 -1.07 -4.16 -0.42
C ALA A 267 -2.11 -4.78 0.52
N SER A 268 -2.99 -3.96 1.10
CA SER A 268 -4.06 -4.46 1.95
C SER A 268 -5.42 -3.98 1.45
N LEU A 269 -6.42 -4.84 1.52
CA LEU A 269 -7.82 -4.54 1.22
C LEU A 269 -8.70 -5.11 2.34
N LEU A 270 -9.89 -4.55 2.53
CA LEU A 270 -10.92 -5.23 3.32
C LEU A 270 -11.87 -5.95 2.38
N GLY A 271 -12.28 -7.15 2.79
CA GLY A 271 -13.19 -8.00 2.06
C GLY A 271 -14.18 -8.72 2.96
N GLN A 272 -15.02 -9.53 2.33
CA GLN A 272 -15.98 -10.41 3.00
C GLN A 272 -16.10 -11.72 2.21
N ILE A 273 -16.42 -12.82 2.89
CA ILE A 273 -16.76 -14.07 2.22
C ILE A 273 -18.14 -13.90 1.57
N VAL A 274 -18.23 -14.21 0.28
CA VAL A 274 -19.49 -14.10 -0.49
C VAL A 274 -19.93 -15.40 -1.13
N ARG A 275 -19.03 -16.37 -1.26
CA ARG A 275 -19.28 -17.66 -1.89
C ARG A 275 -18.44 -18.73 -1.22
N ALA A 276 -18.96 -19.95 -1.20
CA ALA A 276 -18.22 -21.15 -0.83
C ALA A 276 -18.60 -22.28 -1.77
N ASP A 277 -17.61 -23.07 -2.17
CA ASP A 277 -17.86 -24.35 -2.82
C ASP A 277 -17.86 -25.43 -1.74
N LEU A 278 -18.98 -26.14 -1.60
CA LEU A 278 -19.17 -27.17 -0.59
C LEU A 278 -19.05 -28.56 -1.22
N MET A 279 -18.44 -29.48 -0.49
CA MET A 279 -18.34 -30.89 -0.85
C MET A 279 -19.00 -31.72 0.25
N ALA A 280 -19.77 -32.74 -0.14
CA ALA A 280 -20.32 -33.69 0.83
C ALA A 280 -19.18 -34.55 1.42
N SER A 281 -19.21 -34.74 2.73
CA SER A 281 -18.29 -35.61 3.48
C SER A 281 -19.07 -36.47 4.48
N GLU A 282 -18.43 -37.50 5.03
CA GLU A 282 -19.04 -38.39 6.03
C GLU A 282 -19.50 -37.65 7.30
N GLN A 283 -18.94 -36.46 7.56
CA GLN A 283 -19.24 -35.62 8.73
C GLN A 283 -20.17 -34.44 8.41
N GLY A 284 -20.71 -34.38 7.19
CA GLY A 284 -21.56 -33.27 6.72
C GLY A 284 -20.94 -32.48 5.56
N LEU A 285 -21.39 -31.24 5.37
CA LEU A 285 -20.87 -30.36 4.31
C LEU A 285 -19.51 -29.78 4.71
N LYS A 286 -18.54 -29.91 3.81
CA LYS A 286 -17.18 -29.42 3.99
C LYS A 286 -16.86 -28.30 3.01
N VAL A 287 -16.20 -27.23 3.48
CA VAL A 287 -15.86 -26.08 2.63
C VAL A 287 -14.59 -26.37 1.85
N GLN A 288 -14.69 -26.51 0.53
CA GLN A 288 -13.52 -26.79 -0.31
C GLN A 288 -12.77 -25.51 -0.67
N THR A 289 -13.51 -24.47 -1.09
CA THR A 289 -12.94 -23.18 -1.50
C THR A 289 -13.82 -22.03 -1.07
N LEU A 290 -13.20 -20.85 -0.90
CA LEU A 290 -13.90 -19.62 -0.51
C LEU A 290 -13.71 -18.54 -1.55
N GLY A 291 -14.80 -17.85 -1.89
CA GLY A 291 -14.80 -16.64 -2.70
C GLY A 291 -14.93 -15.42 -1.81
N LEU A 292 -13.91 -14.56 -1.81
CA LEU A 292 -13.87 -13.32 -1.06
C LEU A 292 -14.05 -12.13 -1.99
N LYS A 293 -14.94 -11.21 -1.64
CA LYS A 293 -15.18 -9.97 -2.38
C LYS A 293 -14.47 -8.81 -1.72
N PHE A 294 -13.83 -7.94 -2.50
CA PHE A 294 -13.27 -6.68 -2.01
C PHE A 294 -14.37 -5.65 -1.76
N THR A 295 -14.28 -4.95 -0.63
CA THR A 295 -15.30 -4.01 -0.17
C THR A 295 -14.72 -2.64 0.16
N TYR A 296 -13.53 -2.55 0.77
CA TYR A 296 -12.88 -1.27 1.08
C TYR A 296 -11.41 -1.22 0.64
N ASP A 297 -11.01 -0.04 0.17
CA ASP A 297 -9.63 0.34 -0.12
C ASP A 297 -9.07 1.14 1.06
N PRO A 298 -7.80 0.95 1.47
CA PRO A 298 -7.15 1.85 2.40
C PRO A 298 -7.20 3.30 1.92
N SER A 299 -7.39 4.23 2.84
CA SER A 299 -7.58 5.65 2.52
C SER A 299 -6.77 6.61 3.37
N GLU A 300 -6.35 6.21 4.57
CA GLU A 300 -5.48 7.01 5.44
C GLU A 300 -4.56 6.10 6.25
N PHE A 301 -3.29 6.45 6.25
CA PHE A 301 -2.22 5.76 6.96
C PHE A 301 -1.84 6.54 8.21
N SER A 302 -1.63 5.85 9.32
CA SER A 302 -1.32 6.48 10.60
C SER A 302 0.18 6.62 10.81
N ILE A 303 0.64 7.81 11.18
CA ILE A 303 2.03 8.04 11.59
C ILE A 303 2.32 7.38 12.95
N LYS A 304 1.30 7.18 13.78
CA LYS A 304 1.50 6.61 15.13
C LYS A 304 1.69 5.10 15.06
N THR A 305 0.76 4.42 14.39
CA THR A 305 0.74 2.95 14.31
C THR A 305 1.50 2.43 13.09
N HIS A 306 1.83 3.30 12.13
CA HIS A 306 2.46 2.95 10.86
C HIS A 306 1.63 1.91 10.08
N ALA A 307 0.31 2.04 10.10
CA ALA A 307 -0.63 1.13 9.45
C ALA A 307 -1.87 1.89 8.96
N TYR A 308 -2.69 1.24 8.12
CA TYR A 308 -3.93 1.83 7.61
C TYR A 308 -5.04 1.79 8.66
N GLU A 309 -5.50 2.96 9.09
CA GLU A 309 -6.57 3.09 10.08
C GLU A 309 -7.93 3.37 9.44
N LYS A 310 -7.97 4.10 8.32
CA LYS A 310 -9.23 4.45 7.65
C LYS A 310 -9.33 3.83 6.27
N TRP A 311 -10.52 3.34 5.96
CA TRP A 311 -10.82 2.62 4.74
C TRP A 311 -12.05 3.22 4.07
N THR A 312 -12.04 3.30 2.75
CA THR A 312 -13.12 3.86 1.94
C THR A 312 -13.71 2.79 1.04
N ARG A 313 -15.05 2.74 0.96
CA ARG A 313 -15.76 1.72 0.21
C ARG A 313 -15.42 1.82 -1.28
N ILE A 314 -15.12 0.67 -1.88
CA ILE A 314 -14.88 0.56 -3.32
C ILE A 314 -16.24 0.73 -4.03
N ARG A 315 -16.43 1.85 -4.72
CA ARG A 315 -17.66 2.14 -5.49
C ARG A 315 -17.55 1.62 -6.93
N GLU A 316 -16.37 1.80 -7.52
CA GLU A 316 -16.05 1.36 -8.88
C GLU A 316 -14.68 0.69 -8.86
N VAL A 317 -14.61 -0.50 -9.46
CA VAL A 317 -13.43 -1.38 -9.45
C VAL A 317 -12.17 -0.70 -10.04
N TYR A 318 -12.35 0.26 -10.94
CA TYR A 318 -11.26 0.96 -11.63
C TYR A 318 -10.68 2.16 -10.87
N GLN A 319 -11.21 2.54 -9.71
CA GLN A 319 -10.81 3.76 -8.99
C GLN A 319 -9.82 3.54 -7.83
N SER A 320 -9.58 2.30 -7.41
CA SER A 320 -8.58 2.06 -6.35
C SER A 320 -7.18 2.15 -6.93
N GLN A 321 -6.36 3.07 -6.39
CA GLN A 321 -4.96 3.24 -6.81
C GLN A 321 -4.15 1.99 -6.49
N HIS A 322 -4.32 1.41 -5.30
CA HIS A 322 -3.65 0.17 -4.89
C HIS A 322 -4.09 -1.02 -5.73
N PHE A 323 -5.38 -1.13 -6.02
CA PHE A 323 -5.91 -2.14 -6.93
C PHE A 323 -5.35 -1.97 -8.35
N SER A 324 -5.27 -0.74 -8.86
CA SER A 324 -4.66 -0.46 -10.15
C SER A 324 -3.17 -0.82 -10.16
N ASP A 325 -2.43 -0.57 -9.08
CA ASP A 325 -1.02 -0.90 -8.99
C ASP A 325 -0.78 -2.42 -8.92
N VAL A 326 -1.61 -3.15 -8.16
CA VAL A 326 -1.63 -4.62 -8.10
C VAL A 326 -2.08 -5.24 -9.43
N HIS A 327 -3.14 -4.73 -10.05
CA HIS A 327 -3.65 -5.20 -11.34
C HIS A 327 -2.68 -4.88 -12.49
N SER A 328 -2.03 -3.71 -12.47
CA SER A 328 -0.99 -3.38 -13.44
C SER A 328 0.29 -4.21 -13.21
N ALA A 329 0.61 -4.58 -11.96
CA ALA A 329 1.69 -5.52 -11.66
C ALA A 329 1.37 -6.91 -12.22
N LEU A 330 0.14 -7.38 -12.02
CA LEU A 330 -0.38 -8.65 -12.52
C LEU A 330 -0.48 -8.73 -14.03
N SER A 331 -0.90 -7.65 -14.69
CA SER A 331 -1.09 -7.63 -16.14
C SER A 331 0.19 -7.35 -16.93
N GLY A 332 1.31 -7.07 -16.26
CA GLY A 332 2.57 -6.68 -16.91
C GLY A 332 2.49 -5.36 -17.70
N ARG A 333 1.33 -4.67 -17.66
CA ARG A 333 1.14 -3.41 -18.38
C ARG A 333 1.80 -2.30 -17.60
N LYS A 334 2.76 -1.57 -18.18
CA LYS A 334 3.15 -0.26 -17.63
C LYS A 334 1.88 0.57 -17.49
N LYS A 335 1.67 1.21 -16.34
CA LYS A 335 0.87 2.43 -16.36
C LYS A 335 1.62 3.35 -17.31
N SER A 336 1.09 3.60 -18.50
CA SER A 336 1.43 4.84 -19.17
C SER A 336 0.88 5.93 -18.26
N THR A 337 1.70 6.39 -17.33
CA THR A 337 1.54 7.69 -16.65
C THR A 337 1.81 8.83 -17.63
N LEU A 338 1.47 8.64 -18.90
CA LEU A 338 1.23 9.74 -19.80
C LEU A 338 -0.24 10.09 -19.58
N PRO A 339 -0.55 11.19 -18.86
CA PRO A 339 -1.83 11.84 -19.05
C PRO A 339 -2.04 11.96 -20.55
N ASP A 340 -3.28 11.72 -21.00
CA ASP A 340 -3.72 11.98 -22.36
C ASP A 340 -2.94 13.19 -22.91
N PRO A 341 -2.13 13.03 -23.98
CA PRO A 341 -1.18 14.06 -24.39
C PRO A 341 -1.84 15.43 -24.58
N GLU A 342 -3.13 15.45 -24.91
CA GLU A 342 -3.94 16.67 -24.97
C GLU A 342 -4.23 17.27 -23.57
N LEU A 343 -4.55 16.45 -22.57
CA LEU A 343 -4.72 16.89 -21.18
C LEU A 343 -3.39 17.32 -20.55
N PHE A 344 -2.27 16.66 -20.88
CA PHE A 344 -0.94 17.07 -20.41
C PHE A 344 -0.54 18.42 -21.00
N GLU A 345 -0.70 18.63 -22.31
CA GLU A 345 -0.39 19.91 -22.93
C GLU A 345 -1.36 21.01 -22.48
N ARG A 346 -2.64 20.69 -22.21
CA ARG A 346 -3.55 21.64 -21.55
C ARG A 346 -3.10 21.99 -20.14
N ALA A 347 -2.70 21.01 -19.32
CA ALA A 347 -2.21 21.24 -17.96
C ALA A 347 -0.91 22.03 -17.94
N LYS A 348 0.02 21.75 -18.86
CA LYS A 348 1.28 22.48 -19.06
C LYS A 348 1.02 23.92 -19.50
N LYS A 349 0.10 24.16 -20.44
CA LYS A 349 -0.34 25.52 -20.83
C LYS A 349 -0.99 26.27 -19.67
N LEU A 350 -1.80 25.59 -18.85
CA LEU A 350 -2.41 26.19 -17.66
C LEU A 350 -1.37 26.51 -16.58
N PHE A 351 -0.39 25.63 -16.39
CA PHE A 351 0.71 25.84 -15.46
C PHE A 351 1.61 27.01 -15.89
N GLU A 352 1.99 27.08 -17.16
CA GLU A 352 2.76 28.22 -17.70
C GLU A 352 1.98 29.54 -17.64
N ARG A 353 0.66 29.52 -17.93
CA ARG A 353 -0.22 30.69 -17.71
C ARG A 353 -0.27 31.12 -16.25
N SER A 354 -0.30 30.17 -15.32
CA SER A 354 -0.27 30.45 -13.87
C SER A 354 1.08 31.01 -13.44
N LYS A 355 2.19 30.49 -13.97
CA LYS A 355 3.55 30.99 -13.72
C LYS A 355 3.76 32.40 -14.25
N LEU A 356 3.25 32.70 -15.46
CA LEU A 356 3.21 34.05 -16.02
C LEU A 356 2.35 35.00 -15.17
N ARG A 357 1.18 34.57 -14.72
CA ARG A 357 0.33 35.36 -13.80
C ARG A 357 1.02 35.64 -12.47
N ARG A 358 1.71 34.66 -11.88
CA ARG A 358 2.48 34.86 -10.63
C ARG A 358 3.66 35.80 -10.83
N ARG A 359 4.36 35.71 -11.97
CA ARG A 359 5.45 36.65 -12.31
C ARG A 359 4.93 38.06 -12.57
N ALA A 360 3.77 38.20 -13.23
CA ALA A 360 3.12 39.49 -13.43
C ALA A 360 2.65 40.10 -12.10
N ASN A 361 2.03 39.30 -11.23
CA ASN A 361 1.62 39.74 -9.89
C ASN A 361 2.82 40.09 -9.01
N ALA A 362 3.91 39.33 -9.06
CA ALA A 362 5.14 39.65 -8.32
C ALA A 362 5.78 40.95 -8.83
N ARG A 363 5.84 41.16 -10.16
CA ARG A 363 6.31 42.41 -10.75
C ARG A 363 5.40 43.60 -10.41
N TRP A 364 4.09 43.39 -10.39
CA TRP A 364 3.14 44.40 -9.94
C TRP A 364 3.36 44.73 -8.47
N LEU A 365 3.48 43.72 -7.60
CA LEU A 365 3.73 43.91 -6.17
C LEU A 365 5.02 44.69 -5.93
N ILE A 366 6.11 44.34 -6.62
CA ILE A 366 7.41 45.02 -6.55
C ILE A 366 7.31 46.47 -7.04
N ARG A 367 6.56 46.72 -8.12
CA ARG A 367 6.38 48.07 -8.65
C ARG A 367 5.51 48.93 -7.73
N THR A 368 4.50 48.35 -7.09
CA THR A 368 3.66 49.02 -6.11
C THR A 368 4.44 49.31 -4.83
N THR A 369 5.26 48.38 -4.33
CA THR A 369 6.08 48.62 -3.14
C THR A 369 7.21 49.62 -3.39
N LEU A 370 7.85 49.59 -4.57
CA LEU A 370 8.85 50.61 -4.94
C LEU A 370 8.21 51.98 -5.18
N GLY A 371 7.04 52.04 -5.82
CA GLY A 371 6.29 53.29 -5.99
C GLY A 371 5.84 53.90 -4.66
N LEU A 372 5.38 53.08 -3.72
CA LEU A 372 5.05 53.52 -2.34
C LEU A 372 6.29 53.97 -1.56
N ALA A 373 7.46 53.38 -1.81
CA ALA A 373 8.72 53.78 -1.18
C ALA A 373 9.22 55.14 -1.72
N ASP A 374 9.08 55.40 -3.02
CA ASP A 374 9.40 56.70 -3.63
C ASP A 374 8.41 57.80 -3.21
N GLN A 375 7.14 57.45 -3.02
CA GLN A 375 6.11 58.36 -2.49
C GLN A 375 6.37 58.73 -1.02
N LYS A 376 6.77 57.75 -0.19
CA LYS A 376 7.24 58.03 1.19
C LYS A 376 8.53 58.85 1.23
N ARG A 377 9.47 58.63 0.31
CA ARG A 377 10.70 59.45 0.23
C ARG A 377 10.40 60.89 -0.13
N THR A 378 9.50 61.12 -1.09
CA THR A 378 9.08 62.47 -1.48
C THR A 378 8.22 63.17 -0.41
N GLU A 379 7.43 62.43 0.38
CA GLU A 379 6.74 62.97 1.57
C GLU A 379 7.71 63.37 2.70
N ILE A 380 8.78 62.60 2.91
CA ILE A 380 9.84 62.91 3.89
C ILE A 380 10.70 64.10 3.42
N GLU A 381 11.02 64.19 2.13
CA GLU A 381 11.80 65.31 1.56
C GLU A 381 10.97 66.61 1.42
N SER A 382 9.64 66.53 1.38
CA SER A 382 8.75 67.70 1.29
C SER A 382 8.29 68.28 2.64
N GLY A 383 8.77 67.73 3.76
CA GLY A 383 8.62 68.35 5.09
C GLY A 383 7.18 68.49 5.58
N ARG A 384 6.26 67.61 5.16
CA ARG A 384 4.90 67.56 5.73
C ARG A 384 4.86 66.57 6.89
N THR A 385 5.00 67.10 8.11
CA THR A 385 4.64 66.37 9.35
C THR A 385 3.13 66.14 9.38
N PRO A 386 2.65 64.92 9.71
CA PRO A 386 1.25 64.71 10.04
C PRO A 386 0.99 65.39 11.38
N SER A 387 0.13 66.41 11.38
CA SER A 387 -0.37 67.07 12.58
C SER A 387 -1.05 66.06 13.50
N GLU A 388 -0.60 66.06 14.75
CA GLU A 388 -1.31 65.52 15.90
C GLU A 388 -2.75 66.03 15.92
N ASN A 389 -3.72 65.12 15.88
CA ASN A 389 -5.02 65.38 16.45
C ASN A 389 -5.06 64.68 17.81
N GLN A 390 -5.02 65.49 18.85
CA GLN A 390 -5.70 65.21 20.11
C GLN A 390 -7.22 65.36 19.90
N GLU A 391 -7.95 64.57 20.70
CA GLU A 391 -9.42 64.42 20.86
C GLU A 391 -10.18 63.57 19.84
#